data_AF-A0A6I5KPJ9-F1
#
_entry.id   AF-A0A6I5KPJ9-F1
#
_cell.length_a   1.000
_cell.length_b   1.000
_cell.length_c   1.000
_cell.angle_alpha   90.00
_cell.angle_beta   90.00
_cell.angle_gamma   90.00
#
_symmetry.space_group_name_H-M   'P 1'
#
loop_
_entity.id
_entity.type
_entity.pdbx_description
1 polymer ?
#
loop_
_entity_poly.entity_id
_entity_poly.type
_entity_poly.pdbx_seq_one_letter_code
_entity_poly.pdbx_strand_id
1 'polypeptide(L)'
;MNKSSEPKQMKTKKTCFIVSPLGKDNSDTRRAADGLINSVIRPLLIELDFEVIAPHEIDNPGSITTQIIKHLLNAELVIANLTELNPNVMYELAVRHAKRLPVVSVVQTGTILPFDIATERTIFFNNDMAGVIELKSKLQKMVLEAVQEKEPDNPIYRVVKSQIMQEVVSAKSDDVQSYILNRLEEMSMQMNRIYSRVREPNVNESLRGFSSTIEVKAEDTESEKDKIISTVFSSGRVMRASIPKSAKDGKLSFDVDFETRNDLRRSVDALVEAGYEVKTRLN
;
A
#
# COMPACT_ATOMS: atom_id res chain seq x y z
N MET A 1 19.64 59.71 -17.81
CA MET A 1 18.63 59.01 -17.00
C MET A 1 18.85 57.51 -17.13
N ASN A 2 19.71 56.94 -16.27
CA ASN A 2 19.84 55.49 -16.15
C ASN A 2 18.67 54.98 -15.31
N LYS A 3 17.74 54.24 -15.91
CA LYS A 3 16.76 53.46 -15.17
C LYS A 3 17.49 52.26 -14.58
N SER A 4 17.79 52.34 -13.29
CA SER A 4 18.25 51.23 -12.47
C SER A 4 17.23 50.09 -12.58
N SER A 5 17.64 48.98 -13.17
CA SER A 5 16.88 47.73 -13.16
C SER A 5 16.92 47.15 -11.75
N GLU A 6 15.79 47.21 -11.05
CA GLU A 6 15.60 46.52 -9.76
C GLU A 6 15.87 45.01 -9.92
N PRO A 7 16.53 44.37 -8.94
CA PRO A 7 16.75 42.93 -8.97
C PRO A 7 15.40 42.20 -8.85
N LYS A 8 15.01 41.45 -9.88
CA LYS A 8 13.91 40.48 -9.80
C LYS A 8 14.24 39.49 -8.67
N GLN A 9 13.48 39.53 -7.57
CA GLN A 9 13.51 38.48 -6.56
C GLN A 9 13.26 37.13 -7.26
N MET A 10 14.26 36.26 -7.29
CA MET A 10 14.08 34.87 -7.70
C MET A 10 13.18 34.21 -6.65
N LYS A 11 11.90 34.00 -6.98
CA LYS A 11 11.05 33.07 -6.22
C LYS A 11 11.74 31.72 -6.24
N THR A 12 12.14 31.23 -5.07
CA THR A 12 12.56 29.84 -4.89
C THR A 12 11.37 28.95 -5.28
N LYS A 13 11.55 28.07 -6.27
CA LYS A 13 10.51 27.13 -6.68
C LYS A 13 10.18 26.22 -5.50
N LYS A 14 8.89 25.87 -5.36
CA LYS A 14 8.47 24.90 -4.36
C LYS A 14 8.99 23.53 -4.78
N THR A 15 9.50 22.76 -3.84
CA THR A 15 10.02 21.42 -4.10
C THR A 15 8.97 20.36 -3.81
N CYS A 16 8.88 19.37 -4.69
CA CYS A 16 8.12 18.15 -4.46
C CYS A 16 9.09 16.98 -4.51
N PHE A 17 9.20 16.26 -3.41
CA PHE A 17 9.99 15.04 -3.34
C PHE A 17 9.11 13.82 -3.62
N ILE A 18 9.56 12.95 -4.53
CA ILE A 18 8.86 11.72 -4.84
C ILE A 18 9.44 10.60 -3.99
N VAL A 19 8.56 9.82 -3.40
CA VAL A 19 8.87 8.57 -2.72
C VAL A 19 8.22 7.44 -3.51
N SER A 20 9.01 6.49 -3.99
CA SER A 20 8.52 5.40 -4.84
C SER A 20 9.42 4.18 -4.71
N PRO A 21 8.90 2.95 -4.96
CA PRO A 21 9.74 1.76 -5.05
C PRO A 21 10.86 1.98 -6.08
N LEU A 22 12.11 1.86 -5.64
CA LEU A 22 13.29 2.10 -6.50
C LEU A 22 13.63 0.90 -7.40
N GLY A 23 13.20 -0.31 -7.02
CA GLY A 23 13.52 -1.54 -7.73
C GLY A 23 15.03 -1.79 -7.89
N LYS A 24 15.40 -2.82 -8.65
CA LYS A 24 16.75 -2.93 -9.23
C LYS A 24 16.73 -2.28 -10.61
N ASP A 25 17.89 -1.91 -11.14
CA ASP A 25 17.97 -1.43 -12.52
C ASP A 25 17.35 -2.45 -13.49
N ASN A 26 16.58 -1.93 -14.46
CA ASN A 26 15.80 -2.70 -15.42
C ASN A 26 14.74 -3.65 -14.84
N SER A 27 14.35 -3.53 -13.57
CA SER A 27 13.23 -4.30 -13.01
C SER A 27 11.88 -3.73 -13.43
N ASP A 28 10.84 -4.57 -13.42
CA ASP A 28 9.46 -4.14 -13.71
C ASP A 28 9.01 -3.04 -12.73
N THR A 29 9.35 -3.17 -11.45
CA THR A 29 9.14 -2.14 -10.42
C THR A 29 9.76 -0.79 -10.83
N ARG A 30 11.03 -0.79 -11.27
CA ARG A 30 11.71 0.45 -11.66
C ARG A 30 11.06 1.06 -12.91
N ARG A 31 10.76 0.24 -13.91
CA ARG A 31 10.07 0.68 -15.12
C ARG A 31 8.68 1.27 -14.83
N ALA A 32 7.92 0.63 -13.94
CA ALA A 32 6.60 1.10 -13.54
C ALA A 32 6.68 2.42 -12.74
N ALA A 33 7.61 2.51 -11.78
CA ALA A 33 7.87 3.72 -11.01
C ALA A 33 8.29 4.90 -11.90
N ASP A 34 9.28 4.69 -12.77
CA ASP A 34 9.75 5.72 -13.70
C ASP A 34 8.64 6.11 -14.70
N GLY A 35 7.84 5.16 -15.15
CA GLY A 35 6.68 5.39 -16.00
C GLY A 35 5.66 6.32 -15.33
N LEU A 36 5.30 6.05 -14.07
CA LEU A 36 4.38 6.88 -13.27
C LEU A 36 4.95 8.29 -13.07
N ILE A 37 6.23 8.39 -12.69
CA ILE A 37 6.92 9.66 -12.43
C ILE A 37 6.94 10.52 -13.69
N ASN A 38 7.43 9.97 -14.80
CA ASN A 38 7.70 10.74 -16.00
C ASN A 38 6.45 11.01 -16.85
N SER A 39 5.46 10.12 -16.81
CA SER A 39 4.25 10.27 -17.64
C SER A 39 3.16 11.11 -16.97
N VAL A 40 3.13 11.16 -15.63
CA VAL A 40 2.03 11.80 -14.89
C VAL A 40 2.52 12.82 -13.87
N ILE A 41 3.33 12.38 -12.90
CA ILE A 41 3.67 13.20 -11.73
C ILE A 41 4.49 14.43 -12.13
N ARG A 42 5.61 14.20 -12.85
CA ARG A 42 6.55 15.27 -13.22
C ARG A 42 5.92 16.30 -14.17
N PRO A 43 5.24 15.93 -15.26
CA PRO A 43 4.57 16.90 -16.13
C PRO A 43 3.56 17.77 -15.37
N LEU A 44 2.72 17.15 -14.53
CA LEU A 44 1.73 17.86 -13.74
C LEU A 44 2.37 18.85 -12.74
N LEU A 45 3.39 18.41 -12.01
CA LEU A 45 4.03 19.26 -11.00
C LEU A 45 4.78 20.44 -11.61
N ILE A 46 5.36 20.27 -12.79
CA ILE A 46 5.95 21.38 -13.56
C ILE A 46 4.87 22.41 -13.92
N GLU A 47 3.68 21.98 -14.36
CA GLU A 47 2.54 22.87 -14.61
C GLU A 47 2.09 23.63 -13.35
N LEU A 48 2.32 23.06 -12.16
CA LEU A 48 2.01 23.65 -10.86
C LEU A 48 3.19 24.44 -10.23
N ASP A 49 4.25 24.72 -11.00
CA ASP A 49 5.46 25.46 -10.58
C ASP A 49 6.24 24.79 -9.42
N PHE A 50 6.24 23.45 -9.40
CA PHE A 50 7.09 22.65 -8.52
C PHE A 50 8.38 22.20 -9.23
N GLU A 51 9.47 22.19 -8.48
CA GLU A 51 10.67 21.43 -8.80
C GLU A 51 10.51 20.00 -8.28
N VAL A 52 10.69 19.02 -9.16
CA VAL A 52 10.44 17.61 -8.85
C VAL A 52 11.76 16.89 -8.63
N ILE A 53 11.91 16.30 -7.44
CA ILE A 53 13.10 15.55 -7.04
C ILE A 53 12.71 14.09 -6.93
N ALA A 54 13.20 13.25 -7.84
CA ALA A 54 13.02 11.80 -7.75
C ALA A 54 14.16 11.16 -6.94
N PRO A 55 13.90 10.04 -6.23
CA PRO A 55 14.90 9.46 -5.34
C PRO A 55 16.11 8.86 -6.09
N HIS A 56 15.95 8.51 -7.36
CA HIS A 56 17.05 8.05 -8.21
C HIS A 56 17.92 9.17 -8.80
N GLU A 57 17.53 10.44 -8.64
CA GLU A 57 18.29 11.62 -9.13
C GLU A 57 19.21 12.18 -8.03
N ILE A 58 19.19 11.58 -6.83
CA ILE A 58 19.99 11.99 -5.68
C ILE A 58 21.40 11.40 -5.84
N ASP A 59 22.23 12.07 -6.64
CA ASP A 59 23.61 11.65 -6.97
C ASP A 59 24.70 12.33 -6.10
N ASN A 60 24.31 13.02 -5.01
CA ASN A 60 25.28 13.81 -4.24
C ASN A 60 26.14 12.93 -3.29
N PRO A 61 27.43 13.28 -3.07
CA PRO A 61 28.29 12.60 -2.11
C PRO A 61 27.72 12.66 -0.67
N GLY A 62 27.51 11.51 -0.03
CA GLY A 62 27.04 11.40 1.35
C GLY A 62 26.16 10.16 1.59
N SER A 63 25.64 9.98 2.81
CA SER A 63 24.67 8.92 3.07
C SER A 63 23.35 9.24 2.37
N ILE A 64 22.97 8.39 1.40
CA ILE A 64 21.70 8.47 0.65
C ILE A 64 20.52 8.61 1.63
N THR A 65 20.55 7.84 2.73
CA THR A 65 19.53 7.90 3.79
C THR A 65 19.41 9.31 4.39
N THR A 66 20.52 9.98 4.68
CA THR A 66 20.48 11.35 5.23
C THR A 66 19.89 12.34 4.23
N GLN A 67 20.14 12.16 2.93
CA GLN A 67 19.64 13.05 1.89
C GLN A 67 18.14 12.87 1.68
N ILE A 68 17.67 11.62 1.62
CA ILE A 68 16.23 11.28 1.57
C ILE A 68 15.51 11.91 2.77
N ILE A 69 16.02 11.71 3.99
CA ILE A 69 15.40 12.29 5.19
C ILE A 69 15.37 13.82 5.11
N LYS A 70 16.43 14.48 4.61
CA LYS A 70 16.41 15.93 4.40
C LYS A 70 15.29 16.35 3.44
N HIS A 71 15.07 15.63 2.34
CA HIS A 71 13.98 15.95 1.42
C HIS A 71 12.61 15.73 2.08
N LEU A 72 12.41 14.63 2.80
CA LEU A 72 11.17 14.36 3.53
C LEU A 72 10.84 15.44 4.56
N LEU A 73 11.86 16.01 5.22
CA LEU A 73 11.68 17.01 6.27
C LEU A 73 11.51 18.44 5.75
N ASN A 74 11.99 18.73 4.53
CA ASN A 74 12.08 20.10 4.03
C ASN A 74 11.25 20.37 2.76
N ALA A 75 10.89 19.34 1.97
CA ALA A 75 10.12 19.56 0.76
C ALA A 75 8.72 20.11 1.08
N GLU A 76 8.23 21.04 0.27
CA GLU A 76 6.89 21.61 0.41
C GLU A 76 5.80 20.55 0.21
N LEU A 77 6.06 19.57 -0.64
CA LEU A 77 5.18 18.45 -0.93
C LEU A 77 5.96 17.13 -1.01
N VAL A 78 5.34 16.04 -0.57
CA VAL A 78 5.78 14.69 -0.89
C VAL A 78 4.68 13.97 -1.65
N ILE A 79 5.04 13.25 -2.71
CA ILE A 79 4.14 12.28 -3.34
C ILE A 79 4.67 10.88 -3.05
N ALA A 80 3.86 10.06 -2.38
CA ALA A 80 4.22 8.70 -1.99
C ALA A 80 3.49 7.68 -2.89
N ASN A 81 4.25 6.92 -3.67
CA ASN A 81 3.76 5.79 -4.44
C ASN A 81 3.78 4.52 -3.59
N LEU A 82 2.62 4.13 -3.07
CA LEU A 82 2.45 2.98 -2.17
C LEU A 82 2.28 1.64 -2.91
N THR A 83 2.44 1.63 -4.23
CA THR A 83 2.38 0.41 -5.04
C THR A 83 3.42 -0.60 -4.56
N GLU A 84 3.07 -1.89 -4.59
CA GLU A 84 3.87 -3.00 -4.05
C GLU A 84 4.11 -2.99 -2.53
N LEU A 85 3.54 -2.02 -1.78
CA LEU A 85 3.70 -1.89 -0.33
C LEU A 85 5.17 -1.92 0.13
N ASN A 86 6.04 -1.24 -0.63
CA ASN A 86 7.48 -1.25 -0.37
C ASN A 86 7.80 -0.75 1.07
N PRO A 87 8.51 -1.54 1.91
CA PRO A 87 8.77 -1.15 3.30
C PRO A 87 9.53 0.17 3.47
N ASN A 88 10.42 0.51 2.54
CA ASN A 88 11.17 1.76 2.60
C ASN A 88 10.23 2.95 2.35
N VAL A 89 9.34 2.84 1.37
CA VAL A 89 8.31 3.85 1.10
C VAL A 89 7.41 4.06 2.32
N MET A 90 7.02 2.99 3.01
CA MET A 90 6.20 3.07 4.22
C MET A 90 6.93 3.79 5.36
N TYR A 91 8.23 3.50 5.53
CA TYR A 91 9.08 4.20 6.48
C TYR A 91 9.18 5.70 6.16
N GLU A 92 9.41 6.05 4.90
CA GLU A 92 9.52 7.44 4.43
C GLU A 92 8.20 8.21 4.59
N LEU A 93 7.05 7.55 4.33
CA LEU A 93 5.72 8.10 4.60
C LEU A 93 5.52 8.38 6.09
N ALA A 94 5.93 7.47 6.97
CA ALA A 94 5.82 7.66 8.42
C ALA A 94 6.66 8.87 8.89
N VAL A 95 7.88 9.05 8.36
CA VAL A 95 8.71 10.24 8.62
C VAL A 95 8.00 11.52 8.17
N ARG A 96 7.35 11.50 7.00
CA ARG A 96 6.59 12.65 6.50
C ARG A 96 5.38 12.97 7.36
N HIS A 97 4.62 11.95 7.80
CA HIS A 97 3.53 12.11 8.76
C HIS A 97 4.00 12.74 10.07
N ALA A 98 5.12 12.27 10.61
CA ALA A 98 5.69 12.77 11.86
C ALA A 98 6.10 14.25 11.76
N LYS A 99 6.52 14.70 10.57
CA LYS A 99 6.86 16.10 10.32
C LYS A 99 5.62 17.00 10.09
N ARG A 100 4.44 16.43 9.88
CA ARG A 100 3.16 17.12 9.61
C ARG A 100 3.19 18.08 8.43
N LEU A 101 3.90 17.70 7.37
CA LEU A 101 3.93 18.48 6.13
C LEU A 101 3.11 17.79 5.02
N PRO A 102 2.65 18.52 4.01
CA PRO A 102 1.78 18.00 2.96
C PRO A 102 2.31 16.73 2.31
N VAL A 103 1.43 15.73 2.15
CA VAL A 103 1.73 14.47 1.47
C VAL A 103 0.52 14.04 0.65
N VAL A 104 0.77 13.51 -0.55
CA VAL A 104 -0.25 12.90 -1.40
C VAL A 104 0.16 11.47 -1.69
N SER A 105 -0.70 10.52 -1.32
CA SER A 105 -0.46 9.10 -1.55
C SER A 105 -1.14 8.65 -2.83
N VAL A 106 -0.43 7.87 -3.66
CA VAL A 106 -0.96 7.21 -4.85
C VAL A 106 -0.68 5.72 -4.77
N VAL A 107 -1.57 4.90 -5.32
CA VAL A 107 -1.41 3.45 -5.32
C VAL A 107 -2.10 2.83 -6.53
N GLN A 108 -1.50 1.79 -7.10
CA GLN A 108 -2.13 1.05 -8.19
C GLN A 108 -3.40 0.33 -7.69
N THR A 109 -4.50 0.45 -8.45
CA THR A 109 -5.75 -0.27 -8.22
C THR A 109 -5.50 -1.77 -8.09
N GLY A 110 -6.13 -2.39 -7.10
CA GLY A 110 -5.93 -3.80 -6.73
C GLY A 110 -4.97 -4.00 -5.55
N THR A 111 -4.23 -2.96 -5.15
CA THR A 111 -3.41 -3.01 -3.94
C THR A 111 -4.27 -2.89 -2.69
N ILE A 112 -4.13 -3.82 -1.75
CA ILE A 112 -4.80 -3.78 -0.44
C ILE A 112 -3.87 -3.06 0.54
N LEU A 113 -4.23 -1.85 0.96
CA LEU A 113 -3.44 -1.07 1.92
C LEU A 113 -3.53 -1.68 3.33
N PRO A 114 -2.41 -1.72 4.09
CA PRO A 114 -2.42 -2.17 5.48
C PRO A 114 -3.20 -1.20 6.37
N PHE A 115 -3.79 -1.73 7.44
CA PHE A 115 -4.77 -1.00 8.26
C PHE A 115 -4.23 0.35 8.79
N ASP A 116 -2.93 0.44 9.09
CA ASP A 116 -2.27 1.66 9.60
C ASP A 116 -2.43 2.88 8.70
N ILE A 117 -2.57 2.68 7.39
CA ILE A 117 -2.70 3.75 6.40
C ILE A 117 -3.95 3.64 5.54
N ALA A 118 -4.76 2.60 5.75
CA ALA A 118 -5.90 2.31 4.89
C ALA A 118 -7.06 3.31 5.05
N THR A 119 -7.05 4.13 6.11
CA THR A 119 -7.98 5.26 6.32
C THR A 119 -7.47 6.58 5.76
N GLU A 120 -6.20 6.63 5.33
CA GLU A 120 -5.59 7.86 4.84
C GLU A 120 -5.98 8.11 3.38
N ARG A 121 -6.10 9.39 3.03
CA ARG A 121 -6.46 9.80 1.67
C ARG A 121 -5.39 9.29 0.70
N THR A 122 -5.81 8.40 -0.20
CA THR A 122 -4.95 7.78 -1.21
C THR A 122 -5.67 7.76 -2.55
N ILE A 123 -4.98 8.12 -3.62
CA ILE A 123 -5.50 8.03 -4.98
C ILE A 123 -5.20 6.64 -5.55
N PHE A 124 -6.25 5.88 -5.85
CA PHE A 124 -6.13 4.63 -6.59
C PHE A 124 -6.10 4.91 -8.10
N PHE A 125 -5.13 4.34 -8.81
CA PHE A 125 -4.96 4.53 -10.26
C PHE A 125 -4.83 3.21 -11.02
N ASN A 126 -5.38 3.17 -12.23
CA ASN A 126 -5.16 2.06 -13.16
C ASN A 126 -3.88 2.30 -13.95
N ASN A 127 -3.05 1.28 -14.10
CA ASN A 127 -1.78 1.38 -14.84
C ASN A 127 -2.01 1.08 -16.34
N ASP A 128 -2.74 1.97 -17.01
CA ASP A 128 -3.02 1.93 -18.44
C ASP A 128 -3.09 3.34 -19.03
N MET A 129 -3.31 3.46 -20.35
CA MET A 129 -3.33 4.75 -21.04
C MET A 129 -4.47 5.67 -20.60
N ALA A 130 -5.64 5.12 -20.23
CA ALA A 130 -6.74 5.92 -19.72
C ALA A 130 -6.46 6.39 -18.29
N GLY A 131 -5.86 5.52 -17.48
CA GLY A 131 -5.45 5.77 -16.11
C GLY A 131 -4.47 6.94 -15.96
N VAL A 132 -3.63 7.20 -16.98
CA VAL A 132 -2.77 8.41 -17.03
C VAL A 132 -3.61 9.69 -16.95
N ILE A 133 -4.67 9.79 -17.75
CA ILE A 133 -5.54 10.97 -17.82
C ILE A 133 -6.35 11.11 -16.52
N GLU A 134 -6.92 9.99 -16.05
CA GLU A 134 -7.69 9.95 -14.80
C GLU A 134 -6.84 10.34 -13.59
N LEU A 135 -5.62 9.80 -13.50
CA LEU A 135 -4.70 10.09 -12.42
C LEU A 135 -4.26 11.55 -12.46
N LYS A 136 -3.93 12.11 -13.64
CA LYS A 136 -3.53 13.53 -13.74
C LYS A 136 -4.59 14.46 -13.13
N SER A 137 -5.87 14.25 -13.45
CA SER A 137 -6.98 15.04 -12.93
C SER A 137 -7.14 14.90 -11.40
N LYS A 138 -7.16 13.66 -10.89
CA LYS A 138 -7.28 13.38 -9.45
C LYS A 138 -6.09 13.95 -8.66
N LEU A 139 -4.88 13.74 -9.18
CA LEU A 139 -3.64 14.18 -8.56
C LEU A 139 -3.54 15.70 -8.51
N GLN A 140 -3.92 16.41 -9.59
CA GLN A 140 -3.93 17.87 -9.61
C GLN A 140 -4.79 18.44 -8.49
N LYS A 141 -6.02 17.93 -8.35
CA LYS A 141 -6.93 18.36 -7.29
C LYS A 141 -6.33 18.12 -5.90
N MET A 142 -5.85 16.90 -5.64
CA MET A 142 -5.33 16.55 -4.32
C MET A 142 -4.06 17.30 -3.95
N VAL A 143 -3.17 17.56 -4.92
CA VAL A 143 -1.98 18.39 -4.71
C VAL A 143 -2.36 19.80 -4.32
N LEU A 144 -3.31 20.43 -5.02
CA LEU A 144 -3.77 21.79 -4.71
C LEU A 144 -4.43 21.88 -3.32
N GLU A 145 -5.18 20.85 -2.92
CA GLU A 145 -5.77 20.77 -1.58
C GLU A 145 -4.69 20.59 -0.50
N ALA A 146 -3.78 19.63 -0.68
CA ALA A 146 -2.75 19.29 0.30
C ALA A 146 -1.81 20.47 0.61
N VAL A 147 -1.43 21.27 -0.40
CA VAL A 147 -0.52 22.41 -0.22
C VAL A 147 -1.19 23.63 0.41
N GLN A 148 -2.52 23.68 0.43
CA GLN A 148 -3.30 24.74 1.09
C GLN A 148 -3.70 24.34 2.52
N GLU A 149 -3.60 23.07 2.86
CA GLU A 149 -3.94 22.54 4.17
C GLU A 149 -2.93 23.01 5.23
N LYS A 150 -3.39 23.88 6.14
CA LYS A 150 -2.55 24.43 7.21
C LYS A 150 -2.22 23.43 8.30
N GLU A 151 -3.13 22.50 8.55
CA GLU A 151 -3.02 21.50 9.59
C GLU A 151 -3.31 20.10 9.03
N PRO A 152 -2.36 19.51 8.28
CA PRO A 152 -2.56 18.17 7.73
C PRO A 152 -2.92 17.17 8.82
N ASP A 153 -4.04 16.48 8.60
CA ASP A 153 -4.46 15.36 9.42
C ASP A 153 -3.68 14.10 9.03
N ASN A 154 -3.22 13.34 10.02
CA ASN A 154 -2.54 12.06 9.83
C ASN A 154 -2.59 11.22 11.12
N PRO A 155 -2.27 9.92 11.08
CA PRO A 155 -2.40 9.03 12.24
C PRO A 155 -1.65 9.49 13.49
N ILE A 156 -0.48 10.10 13.33
CA ILE A 156 0.35 10.57 14.45
C ILE A 156 -0.31 11.78 15.12
N TYR A 157 -0.74 12.77 14.33
CA TYR A 157 -1.29 14.01 14.88
C TYR A 157 -2.73 13.88 15.40
N ARG A 158 -3.47 12.86 14.96
CA ARG A 158 -4.75 12.49 15.59
C ARG A 158 -4.54 12.13 17.07
N VAL A 159 -3.50 11.35 17.39
CA VAL A 159 -3.17 10.97 18.76
C VAL A 159 -2.64 12.16 19.55
N VAL A 160 -1.69 12.94 18.99
CA VAL A 160 -1.14 14.13 19.66
C VAL A 160 -2.25 15.13 20.02
N LYS A 161 -3.20 15.36 19.10
CA LYS A 161 -4.35 16.25 19.35
C LYS A 161 -5.26 15.70 20.46
N SER A 162 -5.49 14.38 20.49
CA SER A 162 -6.28 13.73 21.55
C SER A 162 -5.62 13.90 22.92
N GLN A 163 -4.30 13.68 23.01
CA GLN A 163 -3.54 13.82 24.26
C GLN A 163 -3.57 15.25 24.79
N ILE A 164 -3.29 16.23 23.93
CA ILE A 164 -3.37 17.65 24.33
C ILE A 164 -4.79 18.00 24.82
N MET A 165 -5.82 17.48 24.15
CA MET A 165 -7.21 17.71 24.56
C MET A 165 -7.51 17.08 25.92
N GLN A 166 -7.05 15.83 26.16
CA GLN A 166 -7.17 15.16 27.45
C GLN A 166 -6.47 15.92 28.57
N GLU A 167 -5.26 16.42 28.33
CA GLU A 167 -4.50 17.22 29.31
C GLU A 167 -5.23 18.54 29.64
N VAL A 168 -5.69 19.26 28.62
CA VAL A 168 -6.42 20.53 28.80
C VAL A 168 -7.74 20.32 29.55
N VAL A 169 -8.45 19.24 29.27
CA VAL A 169 -9.71 18.92 29.95
C VAL A 169 -9.44 18.47 31.39
N SER A 170 -8.50 17.57 31.62
CA SER A 170 -8.10 17.14 32.96
C SER A 170 -7.61 18.30 33.84
N ALA A 171 -6.97 19.31 33.24
CA ALA A 171 -6.51 20.51 33.95
C ALA A 171 -7.61 21.56 34.20
N LYS A 172 -8.77 21.46 33.52
CA LYS A 172 -9.81 22.52 33.53
C LYS A 172 -11.24 22.05 33.81
N SER A 173 -11.52 20.76 33.94
CA SER A 173 -12.90 20.26 34.00
C SER A 173 -13.29 19.56 35.29
N ASP A 174 -14.55 19.76 35.71
CA ASP A 174 -15.27 18.89 36.65
C ASP A 174 -15.39 17.45 36.10
N ASP A 175 -15.49 16.47 37.01
CA ASP A 175 -15.53 15.00 36.78
C ASP A 175 -16.41 14.54 35.61
N VAL A 176 -17.47 15.27 35.27
CA VAL A 176 -18.42 14.93 34.21
C VAL A 176 -17.80 15.00 32.81
N GLN A 177 -16.95 16.00 32.53
CA GLN A 177 -16.33 16.11 31.19
C GLN A 177 -15.27 15.02 30.98
N SER A 178 -14.48 14.74 32.01
CA SER A 178 -13.53 13.61 32.04
C SER A 178 -14.25 12.28 31.82
N TYR A 179 -15.39 12.06 32.48
CA TYR A 179 -16.21 10.86 32.29
C TYR A 179 -16.71 10.72 30.85
N ILE A 180 -17.23 11.81 30.25
CA ILE A 180 -17.72 11.80 28.86
C ILE A 180 -16.58 11.48 27.88
N LEU A 181 -15.41 12.10 28.04
CA LEU A 181 -14.26 11.83 27.16
C LEU A 181 -13.78 10.38 27.26
N ASN A 182 -13.62 9.85 28.46
CA ASN A 182 -13.24 8.45 28.67
C ASN A 182 -14.27 7.51 28.00
N ARG A 183 -15.57 7.83 28.11
CA ARG A 183 -16.61 7.03 27.49
C ARG A 183 -16.58 7.09 25.96
N LEU A 184 -16.29 8.25 25.38
CA LEU A 184 -16.14 8.42 23.93
C LEU A 184 -14.90 7.70 23.40
N GLU A 185 -13.79 7.68 24.16
CA GLU A 185 -12.58 6.96 23.79
C GLU A 185 -12.79 5.44 23.84
N GLU A 186 -13.48 4.93 24.87
CA GLU A 186 -13.93 3.54 24.94
C GLU A 186 -14.80 3.16 23.74
N MET A 187 -15.76 4.03 23.37
CA MET A 187 -16.59 3.83 22.18
C MET A 187 -15.76 3.81 20.90
N SER A 188 -14.80 4.73 20.75
CA SER A 188 -13.90 4.79 19.59
C SER A 188 -13.03 3.53 19.49
N MET A 189 -12.50 3.02 20.61
CA MET A 189 -11.74 1.77 20.64
C MET A 189 -12.61 0.56 20.29
N GLN A 190 -13.84 0.48 20.81
CA GLN A 190 -14.80 -0.56 20.41
C GLN A 190 -15.15 -0.47 18.93
N MET A 191 -15.33 0.74 18.42
CA MET A 191 -15.66 1.00 17.03
C MET A 191 -14.49 0.68 16.11
N ASN A 192 -13.25 0.95 16.50
CA ASN A 192 -12.05 0.52 15.78
C ASN A 192 -11.87 -1.00 15.80
N ARG A 193 -12.22 -1.70 16.90
CA ARG A 193 -12.26 -3.17 16.94
C ARG A 193 -13.35 -3.76 16.05
N ILE A 194 -14.50 -3.09 15.96
CA ILE A 194 -15.57 -3.47 15.02
C ILE A 194 -15.09 -3.19 13.61
N TYR A 195 -14.50 -2.03 13.34
CA TYR A 195 -13.97 -1.67 12.04
C TYR A 195 -12.84 -2.62 11.60
N SER A 196 -11.97 -3.06 12.51
CA SER A 196 -10.96 -4.07 12.23
C SER A 196 -11.57 -5.45 12.01
N ARG A 197 -12.69 -5.81 12.63
CA ARG A 197 -13.43 -7.07 12.35
C ARG A 197 -14.29 -7.02 11.09
N VAL A 198 -14.74 -5.83 10.69
CA VAL A 198 -15.54 -5.58 9.49
C VAL A 198 -14.64 -5.37 8.27
N ARG A 199 -13.39 -4.91 8.48
CA ARG A 199 -12.40 -4.61 7.42
C ARG A 199 -11.21 -5.55 7.39
N GLU A 200 -10.93 -6.35 8.43
CA GLU A 200 -10.54 -7.72 8.11
C GLU A 200 -11.67 -8.20 7.22
N PRO A 201 -11.43 -8.50 5.94
CA PRO A 201 -12.32 -9.47 5.35
C PRO A 201 -12.29 -10.60 6.39
N ASN A 202 -13.46 -11.10 6.78
CA ASN A 202 -13.52 -12.54 6.87
C ASN A 202 -12.77 -13.01 5.61
N VAL A 203 -11.52 -13.44 5.77
CA VAL A 203 -10.75 -14.08 4.69
C VAL A 203 -11.57 -15.28 4.17
N ASN A 204 -12.64 -15.64 4.89
CA ASN A 204 -13.66 -16.62 4.60
C ASN A 204 -15.01 -16.12 4.01
N GLU A 205 -15.33 -14.82 3.83
CA GLU A 205 -16.68 -14.45 3.33
C GLU A 205 -16.77 -13.49 2.13
N SER A 206 -15.68 -12.83 1.70
CA SER A 206 -15.74 -11.96 0.49
C SER A 206 -14.87 -12.43 -0.68
N LEU A 207 -14.16 -13.54 -0.53
CA LEU A 207 -13.87 -14.41 -1.66
C LEU A 207 -14.97 -15.47 -1.65
N ARG A 208 -15.89 -15.47 -2.62
CA ARG A 208 -16.44 -16.75 -3.09
C ARG A 208 -15.32 -17.49 -3.83
N GLY A 209 -14.22 -17.74 -3.14
CA GLY A 209 -13.18 -18.62 -3.55
C GLY A 209 -13.76 -20.02 -3.53
N PHE A 210 -13.44 -20.79 -4.55
CA PHE A 210 -13.88 -22.16 -4.64
C PHE A 210 -12.88 -23.01 -3.85
N SER A 211 -13.27 -23.42 -2.64
CA SER A 211 -12.47 -24.32 -1.81
C SER A 211 -12.76 -25.77 -2.20
N SER A 212 -11.71 -26.56 -2.38
CA SER A 212 -11.82 -27.99 -2.66
C SER A 212 -10.69 -28.71 -1.94
N THR A 213 -11.01 -29.87 -1.39
CA THR A 213 -10.00 -30.83 -0.96
C THR A 213 -9.52 -31.64 -2.17
N ILE A 214 -8.21 -31.69 -2.38
CA ILE A 214 -7.56 -32.51 -3.40
C ILE A 214 -6.86 -33.68 -2.72
N GLU A 215 -7.20 -34.90 -3.13
CA GLU A 215 -6.51 -36.13 -2.76
C GLU A 215 -5.64 -36.59 -3.93
N VAL A 216 -4.34 -36.78 -3.69
CA VAL A 216 -3.36 -37.25 -4.66
C VAL A 216 -2.73 -38.55 -4.17
N LYS A 217 -2.65 -39.57 -5.02
CA LYS A 217 -1.90 -40.80 -4.69
C LYS A 217 -0.41 -40.57 -4.93
N ALA A 218 0.37 -40.46 -3.85
CA ALA A 218 1.81 -40.20 -3.88
C ALA A 218 2.47 -40.68 -2.59
N GLU A 219 3.78 -40.89 -2.63
CA GLU A 219 4.56 -41.20 -1.42
C GLU A 219 4.61 -39.99 -0.48
N ASP A 220 4.51 -40.24 0.83
CA ASP A 220 4.59 -39.21 1.86
C ASP A 220 6.04 -38.79 2.12
N THR A 221 6.62 -38.10 1.13
CA THR A 221 7.95 -37.49 1.22
C THR A 221 7.85 -35.99 1.01
N GLU A 222 8.74 -35.22 1.63
CA GLU A 222 8.78 -33.76 1.46
C GLU A 222 8.99 -33.37 -0.01
N SER A 223 9.82 -34.13 -0.75
CA SER A 223 10.05 -33.89 -2.17
C SER A 223 8.77 -34.06 -3.01
N GLU A 224 7.91 -35.03 -2.70
CA GLU A 224 6.65 -35.22 -3.41
C GLU A 224 5.61 -34.17 -3.03
N LYS A 225 5.56 -33.76 -1.76
CA LYS A 225 4.70 -32.65 -1.32
C LYS A 225 5.07 -31.34 -2.02
N ASP A 226 6.35 -31.03 -2.14
CA ASP A 226 6.84 -29.83 -2.82
C ASP A 226 6.52 -29.84 -4.32
N LYS A 227 6.65 -31.00 -4.99
CA LYS A 227 6.26 -31.16 -6.40
C LYS A 227 4.75 -30.97 -6.60
N ILE A 228 3.93 -31.56 -5.74
CA ILE A 228 2.46 -31.43 -5.82
C ILE A 228 2.05 -29.96 -5.63
N ILE A 229 2.60 -29.30 -4.60
CA ILE A 229 2.30 -27.89 -4.31
C ILE A 229 2.79 -26.99 -5.45
N SER A 230 4.03 -27.14 -5.91
CA SER A 230 4.54 -26.34 -7.04
C SER A 230 3.74 -26.54 -8.32
N THR A 231 3.28 -27.77 -8.61
CA THR A 231 2.40 -28.05 -9.76
C THR A 231 1.07 -27.31 -9.64
N VAL A 232 0.45 -27.31 -8.45
CA VAL A 232 -0.81 -26.60 -8.19
C VAL A 232 -0.65 -25.08 -8.30
N PHE A 233 0.41 -24.51 -7.72
CA PHE A 233 0.68 -23.06 -7.82
C PHE A 233 1.09 -22.59 -9.22
N SER A 234 1.65 -23.47 -10.06
CA SER A 234 2.08 -23.13 -11.42
C SER A 234 0.96 -23.24 -12.49
N SER A 235 -0.16 -23.89 -12.16
CA SER A 235 -1.22 -24.23 -13.11
C SER A 235 -2.47 -23.35 -13.02
N GLY A 236 -2.62 -22.54 -11.96
CA GLY A 236 -3.77 -21.65 -11.78
C GLY A 236 -3.56 -20.56 -10.73
N ARG A 237 -4.57 -19.68 -10.58
CA ARG A 237 -4.58 -18.69 -9.49
C ARG A 237 -5.02 -19.36 -8.19
N VAL A 238 -4.02 -19.80 -7.42
CA VAL A 238 -4.19 -20.37 -6.09
C VAL A 238 -4.12 -19.25 -5.06
N MET A 239 -5.20 -19.07 -4.30
CA MET A 239 -5.25 -18.08 -3.22
C MET A 239 -4.53 -18.61 -1.97
N ARG A 240 -4.71 -19.90 -1.68
CA ARG A 240 -4.12 -20.60 -0.54
C ARG A 240 -4.11 -22.11 -0.79
N ALA A 241 -3.11 -22.80 -0.30
CA ALA A 241 -3.10 -24.27 -0.21
C ALA A 241 -2.56 -24.70 1.16
N SER A 242 -3.15 -25.72 1.77
CA SER A 242 -2.58 -26.36 2.95
C SER A 242 -1.47 -27.35 2.56
N ILE A 243 -0.58 -27.64 3.50
CA ILE A 243 0.49 -28.62 3.29
C ILE A 243 -0.16 -30.01 3.13
N PRO A 244 0.20 -30.81 2.11
CA PRO A 244 -0.35 -32.15 1.93
C PRO A 244 -0.04 -33.06 3.12
N LYS A 245 -1.10 -33.67 3.67
CA LYS A 245 -1.02 -34.58 4.81
C LYS A 245 -1.35 -35.99 4.36
N SER A 246 -0.69 -36.97 4.97
CA SER A 246 -1.04 -38.39 4.82
C SER A 246 -2.52 -38.63 5.12
N ALA A 247 -3.21 -39.25 4.18
CA ALA A 247 -4.56 -39.75 4.28
C ALA A 247 -4.57 -41.29 4.18
N LYS A 248 -5.75 -41.90 4.35
CA LYS A 248 -5.88 -43.35 4.20
C LYS A 248 -5.49 -43.79 2.78
N ASP A 249 -4.94 -45.00 2.67
CA ASP A 249 -4.60 -45.68 1.41
C ASP A 249 -3.44 -45.06 0.61
N GLY A 250 -2.44 -44.48 1.29
CA GLY A 250 -1.21 -43.98 0.63
C GLY A 250 -1.47 -42.75 -0.25
N LYS A 251 -2.37 -41.88 0.20
CA LYS A 251 -2.72 -40.64 -0.47
C LYS A 251 -2.29 -39.46 0.37
N LEU A 252 -1.98 -38.35 -0.30
CA LEU A 252 -1.82 -37.05 0.30
C LEU A 252 -3.10 -36.24 0.07
N SER A 253 -3.59 -35.59 1.11
CA SER A 253 -4.78 -34.74 1.06
C SER A 253 -4.45 -33.33 1.53
N PHE A 254 -4.96 -32.33 0.81
CA PHE A 254 -4.81 -30.92 1.12
C PHE A 254 -6.00 -30.12 0.62
N ASP A 255 -6.22 -28.98 1.28
CA ASP A 255 -7.27 -28.04 0.97
C ASP A 255 -6.67 -26.91 0.16
N VAL A 256 -7.33 -26.54 -0.94
CA VAL A 256 -6.89 -25.46 -1.82
C VAL A 256 -8.05 -24.52 -2.08
N ASP A 257 -7.77 -23.24 -1.94
CA ASP A 257 -8.70 -22.16 -2.21
C ASP A 257 -8.33 -21.52 -3.56
N PHE A 258 -9.27 -21.57 -4.50
CA PHE A 258 -9.12 -21.04 -5.85
C PHE A 258 -9.94 -19.77 -6.05
N GLU A 259 -9.51 -18.89 -6.96
CA GLU A 259 -10.32 -17.73 -7.36
C GLU A 259 -11.59 -18.17 -8.12
N THR A 260 -11.48 -19.20 -8.98
CA THR A 260 -12.62 -19.73 -9.76
C THR A 260 -12.64 -21.27 -9.84
N ARG A 261 -13.78 -21.85 -10.24
CA ARG A 261 -13.88 -23.30 -10.55
C ARG A 261 -12.95 -23.75 -11.68
N ASN A 262 -12.63 -22.86 -12.61
CA ASN A 262 -11.74 -23.16 -13.72
C ASN A 262 -10.28 -23.32 -13.24
N ASP A 263 -9.89 -22.61 -12.17
CA ASP A 263 -8.55 -22.74 -11.59
C ASP A 263 -8.38 -24.08 -10.88
N LEU A 264 -9.43 -24.60 -10.22
CA LEU A 264 -9.42 -26.00 -9.72
C LEU A 264 -9.19 -26.97 -10.88
N ARG A 265 -9.98 -26.84 -11.96
CA ARG A 265 -9.90 -27.76 -13.10
C ARG A 265 -8.49 -27.78 -13.70
N ARG A 266 -7.88 -26.61 -13.93
CA ARG A 266 -6.51 -26.51 -14.44
C ARG A 266 -5.49 -27.18 -13.51
N SER A 267 -5.65 -27.02 -12.21
CA SER A 267 -4.75 -27.61 -11.22
C SER A 267 -4.87 -29.13 -11.15
N VAL A 268 -6.09 -29.66 -11.29
CA VAL A 268 -6.32 -31.10 -11.40
C VAL A 268 -5.75 -31.65 -12.70
N ASP A 269 -5.99 -30.98 -13.83
CA ASP A 269 -5.47 -31.37 -15.14
C ASP A 269 -3.93 -31.40 -15.12
N ALA A 270 -3.27 -30.37 -14.54
CA ALA A 270 -1.82 -30.32 -14.40
C ALA A 270 -1.24 -31.42 -13.51
N LEU A 271 -1.91 -31.78 -12.42
CA LEU A 271 -1.51 -32.91 -11.58
C LEU A 271 -1.65 -34.24 -12.32
N VAL A 272 -2.72 -34.42 -13.09
CA VAL A 272 -2.92 -35.62 -13.92
C VAL A 272 -1.87 -35.70 -15.03
N GLU A 273 -1.54 -34.58 -15.68
CA GLU A 273 -0.45 -34.49 -16.67
C GLU A 273 0.92 -34.79 -16.05
N ALA A 274 1.13 -34.41 -14.80
CA ALA A 274 2.32 -34.76 -14.02
C ALA A 274 2.35 -36.24 -13.56
N GLY A 275 1.32 -37.03 -13.90
CA GLY A 275 1.27 -38.48 -13.66
C GLY A 275 0.59 -38.88 -12.35
N TYR A 276 -0.07 -37.95 -11.66
CA TYR A 276 -0.73 -38.24 -10.39
C TYR A 276 -2.17 -38.75 -10.58
N GLU A 277 -2.59 -39.69 -9.73
CA GLU A 277 -4.01 -40.05 -9.59
C GLU A 277 -4.69 -39.08 -8.61
N VAL A 278 -5.66 -38.30 -9.11
CA VAL A 278 -6.27 -37.18 -8.36
C VAL A 278 -7.76 -37.40 -8.13
N LYS A 279 -8.25 -37.09 -6.92
CA LYS A 279 -9.68 -36.97 -6.61
C LYS A 279 -9.96 -35.65 -5.91
N THR A 280 -11.08 -35.02 -6.24
CA THR A 280 -11.51 -33.76 -5.61
C THR A 280 -12.79 -33.93 -4.83
N ARG A 281 -12.92 -33.27 -3.69
CA ARG A 281 -14.19 -33.08 -2.97
C ARG A 281 -14.42 -31.60 -2.75
N LEU A 282 -15.64 -31.17 -3.02
CA LEU A 282 -16.07 -29.79 -2.77
C LEU A 282 -16.43 -29.64 -1.30
N ASN A 283 -15.97 -28.56 -0.69
CA ASN A 283 -16.28 -28.17 0.67
C ASN A 283 -17.50 -27.23 0.72
#